data_AF-U4QT44-F1
#
_entry.id   AF-U4QT44-F1
#
_cell.length_a   1.000
_cell.length_b   1.000
_cell.length_c   1.000
_cell.angle_alpha   90.00
_cell.angle_beta   90.00
_cell.angle_gamma   90.00
#
_symmetry.space_group_name_H-M   'P 1'
#
loop_
_entity.id
_entity.type
_entity.pdbx_description
1 polymer ?
#
loop_
_entity_poly.entity_id
_entity_poly.type
_entity_poly.pdbx_seq_one_letter_code
_entity_poly.pdbx_strand_id
1 'polypeptide(L)'
;MQVMKFKGRISGLEIQETLELGKKKLEMETLFWRDLHHLGIHPMSLDILGERVRVSDGMVDVHISIRDLSAGLSVLEHDEGKRLLIKGRPFARQIGYLSWKGRRA
;
A
#
# COMPACT_ATOMS: atom_id res chain seq x y z
N MET A 1 33.81 -32.30 5.44
CA MET A 1 32.73 -31.38 5.00
C MET A 1 32.69 -30.20 5.96
N GLN A 2 33.24 -29.06 5.56
CA GLN A 2 33.41 -27.90 6.43
C GLN A 2 32.12 -27.08 6.44
N VAL A 3 31.41 -27.07 7.57
CA VAL A 3 30.22 -26.26 7.76
C VAL A 3 30.68 -24.82 8.03
N MET A 4 30.63 -23.96 7.01
CA MET A 4 30.81 -22.52 7.19
C MET A 4 29.68 -21.97 8.07
N LYS A 5 29.96 -21.78 9.36
CA LYS A 5 29.08 -21.03 10.26
C LYS A 5 29.17 -19.55 9.87
N PHE A 6 28.22 -19.06 9.08
CA PHE A 6 27.99 -17.64 8.94
C PHE A 6 27.54 -17.09 10.30
N LYS A 7 28.50 -16.59 11.07
CA LYS A 7 28.27 -15.93 12.36
C LYS A 7 28.24 -14.41 12.11
N GLY A 8 27.24 -13.97 11.36
CA GLY A 8 26.92 -12.54 11.29
C GLY A 8 26.34 -12.11 12.63
N ARG A 9 27.07 -11.35 13.44
CA ARG A 9 26.50 -10.64 14.59
C ARG A 9 25.65 -9.52 14.03
N ILE A 10 24.35 -9.75 13.88
CA ILE A 10 23.39 -8.66 13.72
C ILE A 10 23.44 -7.86 15.02
N SER A 11 23.73 -6.56 14.93
CA SER A 11 23.81 -5.69 16.10
C SER A 11 22.41 -5.44 16.67
N GLY A 12 22.31 -5.17 17.98
CA GLY A 12 21.02 -4.84 18.61
C GLY A 12 20.35 -3.59 17.98
N LEU A 13 21.14 -2.69 17.41
CA LEU A 13 20.68 -1.50 16.68
C LEU A 13 19.98 -1.88 15.37
N GLU A 14 20.56 -2.77 14.57
CA GLU A 14 19.96 -3.24 13.30
C GLU A 14 18.63 -3.97 13.53
N ILE A 15 18.50 -4.72 14.64
CA ILE A 15 17.26 -5.39 15.02
C ILE A 15 16.20 -4.34 15.37
N GLN A 16 16.55 -3.32 16.14
CA GLN A 16 15.63 -2.26 16.54
C GLN A 16 15.17 -1.43 15.33
N GLU A 17 16.07 -1.07 14.42
CA GLU A 17 15.73 -0.37 13.18
C GLU A 17 14.78 -1.19 12.29
N THR A 18 15.03 -2.49 12.16
CA THR A 18 14.16 -3.40 11.40
C THR A 18 12.76 -3.50 12.00
N LEU A 19 12.66 -3.57 13.33
CA LEU A 19 11.38 -3.61 14.04
C LEU A 19 10.61 -2.30 13.88
N GLU A 20 11.28 -1.15 13.98
CA GLU A 20 10.65 0.16 13.78
C GLU A 20 10.18 0.37 12.34
N LEU A 21 10.95 -0.08 11.35
CA LEU A 21 10.52 -0.10 9.95
C LEU A 21 9.30 -1.00 9.74
N GLY A 22 9.27 -2.18 10.38
CA GLY A 22 8.13 -3.09 10.36
C GLY A 22 6.85 -2.48 10.94
N LYS A 23 6.96 -1.76 12.06
CA LYS A 23 5.82 -1.03 12.66
C LYS A 23 5.29 0.07 11.74
N LYS A 24 6.18 0.93 11.22
CA LYS A 24 5.81 2.00 10.29
C LYS A 24 5.13 1.46 9.03
N LYS A 25 5.63 0.34 8.51
CA LYS A 25 5.02 -0.36 7.38
C LYS A 25 3.58 -0.78 7.71
N LEU A 26 3.38 -1.47 8.84
CA LEU A 26 2.06 -1.95 9.25
C LEU A 26 1.07 -0.80 9.50
N GLU A 27 1.51 0.29 10.11
CA GLU A 27 0.71 1.50 10.32
C GLU A 27 0.24 2.07 8.98
N MET A 28 1.14 2.18 8.00
CA MET A 28 0.82 2.69 6.67
C MET A 28 -0.13 1.77 5.91
N GLU A 29 0.08 0.45 5.96
CA GLU A 29 -0.83 -0.54 5.37
C GLU A 29 -2.23 -0.41 5.98
N THR A 30 -2.32 -0.26 7.30
CA THR A 30 -3.59 -0.09 8.03
C THR A 30 -4.35 1.17 7.59
N LEU A 31 -3.63 2.29 7.42
CA LEU A 31 -4.23 3.54 6.94
C LEU A 31 -4.76 3.39 5.50
N PHE A 32 -3.96 2.83 4.59
CA PHE A 32 -4.40 2.60 3.23
C PHE A 32 -5.61 1.66 3.15
N TRP A 33 -5.62 0.60 3.96
CA TRP A 33 -6.79 -0.28 4.07
C TRP A 33 -8.06 0.46 4.45
N ARG A 34 -7.99 1.27 5.52
CA ARG A 34 -9.12 2.07 6.00
C ARG A 34 -9.64 3.00 4.91
N ASP A 35 -8.74 3.75 4.28
CA ASP A 35 -9.12 4.80 3.32
C ASP A 35 -9.68 4.19 2.02
N LEU A 36 -9.11 3.07 1.55
CA LEU A 36 -9.68 2.30 0.44
C LEU A 36 -11.11 1.82 0.75
N HIS A 37 -11.33 1.29 1.96
CA HIS A 37 -12.66 0.87 2.40
C HIS A 37 -13.65 2.03 2.47
N HIS A 38 -13.22 3.21 2.95
CA HIS A 38 -14.06 4.42 2.93
C HIS A 38 -14.47 4.85 1.51
N LEU A 39 -13.63 4.56 0.52
CA LEU A 39 -13.92 4.78 -0.89
C LEU A 39 -14.73 3.64 -1.54
N GLY A 40 -15.08 2.60 -0.79
CA GLY A 40 -15.80 1.41 -1.30
C GLY A 40 -14.94 0.50 -2.17
N ILE A 41 -13.62 0.58 -2.03
CA ILE A 41 -12.66 -0.32 -2.66
C ILE A 41 -12.27 -1.36 -1.61
N HIS A 42 -12.47 -2.63 -1.92
CA HIS A 42 -12.26 -3.74 -0.99
C HIS A 42 -11.20 -4.70 -1.54
N PRO A 43 -9.90 -4.40 -1.34
CA PRO A 43 -8.84 -5.36 -1.61
C PRO A 43 -9.04 -6.66 -0.82
N MET A 44 -8.45 -7.74 -1.30
CA MET A 44 -8.19 -8.95 -0.55
C MET A 44 -6.84 -8.90 0.16
N SER A 45 -5.82 -8.28 -0.47
CA SER A 45 -4.52 -8.04 0.15
C SER A 45 -3.92 -6.69 -0.26
N LEU A 46 -3.11 -6.14 0.63
CA LEU A 46 -2.35 -4.92 0.43
C LEU A 46 -0.99 -5.08 1.10
N ASP A 47 0.07 -4.91 0.33
CA ASP A 47 1.45 -5.07 0.82
C ASP A 47 2.30 -3.88 0.39
N ILE A 48 3.06 -3.31 1.33
CA ILE A 48 4.11 -2.33 1.01
C ILE A 48 5.40 -3.07 0.63
N LEU A 49 5.87 -2.78 -0.58
CA LEU A 49 7.05 -3.33 -1.23
C LEU A 49 8.01 -2.20 -1.59
N GLY A 50 8.83 -1.78 -0.63
CA GLY A 50 9.72 -0.62 -0.78
C GLY A 50 8.91 0.66 -0.94
N GLU A 51 9.05 1.34 -2.08
CA GLU A 51 8.32 2.58 -2.39
C GLU A 51 6.97 2.36 -3.08
N ARG A 52 6.55 1.10 -3.23
CA ARG A 52 5.31 0.73 -3.91
C ARG A 52 4.37 -0.02 -2.98
N VAL A 53 3.09 0.04 -3.31
CA VAL A 53 2.01 -0.72 -2.69
C VAL A 53 1.48 -1.69 -3.74
N ARG A 54 1.49 -2.98 -3.41
CA ARG A 54 0.73 -4.01 -4.11
C ARG A 54 -0.67 -4.01 -3.52
N VAL A 55 -1.69 -3.92 -4.36
CA VAL A 55 -3.09 -4.06 -3.97
C VAL A 55 -3.72 -5.13 -4.84
N SER A 56 -4.37 -6.10 -4.23
CA SER A 56 -4.92 -7.28 -4.90
C SER A 56 -6.36 -7.52 -4.51
N ASP A 57 -7.21 -7.95 -5.45
CA ASP A 57 -8.55 -8.49 -5.18
C ASP A 57 -8.58 -10.04 -5.22
N GLY A 58 -7.41 -10.68 -5.28
CA GLY A 58 -7.27 -12.13 -5.43
C GLY A 58 -7.28 -12.63 -6.88
N MET A 59 -7.71 -11.80 -7.83
CA MET A 59 -7.69 -12.11 -9.27
C MET A 59 -6.68 -11.26 -10.02
N VAL A 60 -6.50 -10.00 -9.60
CA VAL A 60 -5.62 -9.03 -10.23
C VAL A 60 -4.77 -8.35 -9.17
N ASP A 61 -3.48 -8.26 -9.47
CA ASP A 61 -2.51 -7.50 -8.68
C ASP A 61 -2.18 -6.17 -9.37
N VAL A 62 -2.23 -5.08 -8.61
CA VAL A 62 -1.88 -3.75 -9.09
C VAL A 62 -0.78 -3.14 -8.23
N HIS A 63 0.27 -2.60 -8.86
CA HIS A 63 1.39 -1.96 -8.18
C HIS A 63 1.40 -0.45 -8.41
N ILE A 64 1.25 0.32 -7.33
CA ILE A 64 1.23 1.79 -7.36
C ILE A 64 2.32 2.33 -6.43
N SER A 65 2.86 3.52 -6.71
CA SER A 65 3.78 4.18 -5.77
C SER A 65 3.04 4.61 -4.50
N ILE A 66 3.69 4.51 -3.33
CA ILE A 66 3.11 4.99 -2.05
C ILE A 66 2.66 6.45 -2.19
N ARG A 67 3.47 7.28 -2.86
CA ARG A 67 3.17 8.69 -3.13
C ARG A 67 1.85 8.86 -3.89
N ASP A 68 1.67 8.18 -5.03
CA ASP A 68 0.47 8.36 -5.85
C ASP A 68 -0.78 7.79 -5.16
N LEU A 69 -0.64 6.68 -4.42
CA LEU A 69 -1.76 6.12 -3.68
C LEU A 69 -2.21 7.09 -2.59
N SER A 70 -1.28 7.55 -1.75
CA SER A 70 -1.57 8.47 -0.65
C SER A 70 -2.19 9.78 -1.15
N ALA A 71 -1.62 10.40 -2.18
CA ALA A 71 -2.17 11.61 -2.78
C ALA A 71 -3.55 11.36 -3.41
N GLY A 72 -3.74 10.23 -4.09
CA GLY A 72 -5.02 9.86 -4.69
C GLY A 72 -6.13 9.64 -3.67
N LEU A 73 -5.81 8.96 -2.56
CA LEU A 73 -6.72 8.75 -1.43
C LEU A 73 -7.13 10.08 -0.81
N SER A 74 -6.15 10.95 -0.50
CA SER A 74 -6.41 12.27 0.07
C SER A 74 -7.31 13.14 -0.83
N VAL A 75 -7.07 13.15 -2.14
CA VAL A 75 -7.92 13.90 -3.10
C VAL A 75 -9.37 13.38 -3.12
N LEU A 76 -9.58 12.07 -3.00
CA LEU A 76 -10.91 11.46 -3.08
C LEU A 76 -11.65 11.40 -1.75
N GLU A 77 -10.94 11.52 -0.63
CA GLU A 77 -11.56 11.61 0.69
C GLU A 77 -12.41 12.88 0.82
N HIS A 78 -11.97 14.00 0.23
CA HIS A 78 -12.66 15.29 0.31
C HIS A 78 -13.76 15.52 -0.75
N ASP A 79 -14.03 14.56 -1.65
CA ASP A 79 -14.99 14.74 -2.74
C ASP A 79 -15.98 13.56 -2.84
N GLU A 80 -17.11 13.70 -2.14
CA GLU A 80 -18.19 12.71 -2.10
C GLU A 80 -18.72 12.33 -3.49
N GLY A 81 -18.74 13.28 -4.43
CA GLY A 81 -19.19 13.05 -5.81
C GLY A 81 -18.23 12.14 -6.59
N LYS A 82 -16.92 12.22 -6.34
CA LYS A 82 -15.92 11.36 -7.00
C LYS A 82 -15.87 9.94 -6.46
N ARG A 83 -16.32 9.69 -5.22
CA ARG A 83 -16.46 8.33 -4.66
C ARG A 83 -17.40 7.47 -5.50
N LEU A 84 -18.46 8.08 -6.05
CA LEU A 84 -19.42 7.40 -6.91
C LEU A 84 -18.84 7.02 -8.29
N LEU A 85 -17.84 7.77 -8.79
CA LEU A 85 -17.28 7.53 -10.12
C LEU A 85 -16.48 6.23 -10.24
N ILE A 86 -15.92 5.75 -9.12
CA ILE A 86 -15.13 4.51 -9.08
C ILE A 86 -15.98 3.28 -8.78
N LYS A 87 -17.13 3.47 -8.12
CA LYS A 87 -18.03 2.39 -7.73
C LYS A 87 -18.53 1.64 -8.97
N GLY A 88 -18.41 0.30 -8.96
CA GLY A 88 -18.85 -0.57 -10.06
C GLY A 88 -17.86 -0.73 -11.23
N ARG A 89 -16.72 -0.03 -11.21
CA ARG A 89 -15.64 -0.30 -12.18
C ARG A 89 -14.86 -1.56 -11.77
N PRO A 90 -14.22 -2.28 -12.72
CA PRO A 90 -13.27 -3.34 -12.39
C PRO A 90 -12.19 -2.84 -11.42
N PHE A 91 -11.78 -3.70 -10.49
CA PHE A 91 -10.83 -3.37 -9.41
C PHE A 91 -9.58 -2.64 -9.93
N ALA A 92 -8.94 -3.18 -10.97
CA ALA A 92 -7.76 -2.55 -11.57
C ALA A 92 -8.00 -1.11 -12.07
N ARG A 93 -9.22 -0.80 -12.54
CA ARG A 93 -9.59 0.56 -12.96
C ARG A 93 -9.89 1.47 -11.78
N GLN A 94 -10.42 0.95 -10.68
CA GLN A 94 -10.60 1.73 -9.44
C GLN A 94 -9.24 2.17 -8.89
N ILE A 95 -8.32 1.21 -8.77
CA ILE A 95 -6.95 1.42 -8.30
C ILE A 95 -6.16 2.30 -9.29
N GLY A 96 -6.31 2.08 -10.60
CA GLY A 96 -5.72 2.93 -11.63
C GLY A 96 -6.23 4.38 -11.61
N TYR A 97 -7.51 4.60 -11.29
CA TYR A 97 -8.08 5.93 -11.14
C TYR A 97 -7.51 6.66 -9.92
N LEU A 98 -7.36 5.97 -8.77
CA LEU A 98 -6.68 6.50 -7.59
C LEU A 98 -5.26 6.98 -7.93
N SER A 99 -4.48 6.11 -8.59
CA SER A 99 -3.13 6.44 -9.02
C SER A 99 -3.09 7.67 -9.95
N TRP A 100 -4.02 7.74 -10.91
CA TRP A 100 -4.13 8.88 -11.81
C TRP A 100 -4.48 10.18 -11.07
N LYS A 101 -5.35 10.11 -10.05
CA LYS A 101 -5.66 11.26 -9.19
C LYS A 101 -4.44 11.73 -8.40
N GLY A 102 -3.70 10.80 -7.80
CA GLY A 102 -2.49 11.13 -7.05
C GLY A 102 -1.41 11.79 -7.90
N ARG A 103 -1.21 11.34 -9.14
CA ARG A 103 -0.25 11.98 -10.08
C ARG A 103 -0.62 13.41 -10.47
N ARG A 104 -1.87 13.82 -10.26
CA ARG A 104 -2.38 15.15 -10.64
C ARG A 104 -2.60 16.09 -9.46
N ALA A 105 -2.41 15.59 -8.24
CA ALA A 105 -2.45 16.37 -7.02
C ALA A 105 -1.13 17.13 -6.85
#